data_AF-W5W6Z8-F1
#
_entry.id   AF-W5W6Z8-F1
#
_cell.length_a   1.000
_cell.length_b   1.000
_cell.length_c   1.000
_cell.angle_alpha   90.00
_cell.angle_beta   90.00
_cell.angle_gamma   90.00
#
_symmetry.space_group_name_H-M   'P 1'
#
loop_
_entity.id
_entity.type
_entity.pdbx_description
1 polymer ?
#
loop_
_entity_poly.entity_id
_entity_poly.type
_entity_poly.pdbx_seq_one_letter_code
_entity_poly.pdbx_strand_id
1 'polypeptide(L)'
;MNARVPVLFGGLAVAVVGVGLLSASLGQYGIPVNEVFGTLWNVRFPRVALSFVVGAVLGVAGAVMQGIFGNPLAEPGVVGVSPAAAVGAAACVLG
;
A
#
# COMPACT_ATOMS: atom_id res chain seq x y z
N MET A 1 2.21 -27.01 11.25
CA MET A 1 2.36 -25.56 10.94
C MET A 1 3.22 -24.93 12.02
N ASN A 2 4.34 -24.29 11.66
CA ASN A 2 5.25 -23.69 12.65
C ASN A 2 4.58 -22.48 13.32
N ALA A 3 4.52 -22.46 14.65
CA ALA A 3 3.91 -21.37 15.43
C ALA A 3 4.50 -19.98 15.14
N ARG A 4 5.67 -19.90 14.49
CA ARG A 4 6.35 -18.65 14.12
C ARG A 4 5.66 -17.89 12.98
N VAL A 5 5.03 -18.61 12.03
CA VAL A 5 4.39 -18.00 10.86
C VAL A 5 3.18 -17.13 11.23
N PRO A 6 2.18 -17.61 12.00
CA PRO A 6 1.04 -16.78 12.39
C PRO A 6 1.44 -15.61 13.30
N VAL A 7 2.47 -15.76 14.13
CA VAL A 7 2.99 -14.68 14.99
C VAL A 7 3.62 -13.56 14.15
N LEU A 8 4.36 -13.91 13.09
CA LEU A 8 4.95 -12.91 12.17
C LEU A 8 3.86 -12.11 11.44
N PHE A 9 2.84 -12.79 10.90
CA PHE A 9 1.73 -12.10 10.24
C PHE A 9 0.91 -11.24 11.20
N GLY A 10 0.63 -11.74 12.41
CA GLY A 10 -0.03 -10.96 13.45
C GLY A 10 0.77 -9.73 13.88
N GLY A 11 2.09 -9.89 14.08
CA GLY A 11 2.98 -8.79 14.41
C GLY A 11 3.06 -7.74 13.30
N LEU A 12 3.12 -8.16 12.03
CA LEU A 12 3.09 -7.26 10.88
C LEU A 12 1.78 -6.46 10.83
N ALA A 13 0.63 -7.12 11.03
CA ALA A 13 -0.67 -6.47 11.03
C ALA A 13 -0.76 -5.41 12.15
N VAL A 14 -0.30 -5.73 13.35
CA VAL A 14 -0.25 -4.76 14.47
C VAL A 14 0.69 -3.59 14.15
N ALA A 15 1.85 -3.85 13.56
CA ALA A 15 2.78 -2.80 13.15
C ALA A 15 2.17 -1.86 12.10
N VAL A 16 1.48 -2.40 11.09
CA VAL A 16 0.79 -1.60 10.06
C VAL A 16 -0.29 -0.71 10.67
N VAL A 17 -1.12 -1.26 11.57
CA VAL A 17 -2.15 -0.49 12.26
C VAL A 17 -1.52 0.58 13.16
N GLY A 18 -0.49 0.22 13.92
CA GLY A 18 0.22 1.15 14.81
C GLY A 18 0.86 2.32 14.05
N VAL A 19 1.58 2.04 12.95
CA VAL A 19 2.18 3.07 12.10
C VAL A 19 1.10 3.92 11.42
N GLY A 20 -0.02 3.33 11.00
CA GLY A 20 -1.15 4.06 10.42
C GLY A 20 -1.78 5.05 11.42
N LEU A 21 -2.01 4.62 12.66
CA LEU A 21 -2.54 5.46 13.73
C LEU A 21 -1.54 6.54 14.16
N LEU A 22 -0.25 6.20 14.21
CA LEU A 22 0.81 7.16 14.52
C LEU A 22 0.93 8.23 13.42
N SER A 23 0.89 7.83 12.15
CA SER A 23 0.85 8.74 11.00
C SER A 23 -0.42 9.59 11.01
N ALA A 24 -1.55 9.03 11.47
CA ALA A 24 -2.78 9.80 11.68
C ALA A 24 -2.66 10.84 12.81
N SER A 25 -1.83 10.59 13.81
CA SER A 25 -1.68 11.46 14.98
C SER A 25 -0.57 12.51 14.83
N LEU A 26 0.53 12.16 14.16
CA LEU A 26 1.68 13.04 13.90
C LEU A 26 1.52 13.70 12.53
N GLY A 27 0.64 14.71 12.46
CA GLY A 27 0.57 15.58 11.28
C GLY A 27 1.81 16.46 11.17
N GLN A 28 2.44 16.51 9.99
CA GLN A 28 3.58 17.41 9.72
C GLN A 28 3.18 18.90 9.76
N TYR A 29 1.88 19.18 9.66
CA TYR A 29 1.28 20.51 9.75
C TYR A 29 0.25 20.52 10.88
N GLY A 30 0.30 21.54 11.74
CA GLY A 30 -0.72 21.75 12.77
C GLY A 30 -2.01 22.19 12.11
N ILE A 31 -3.06 21.36 12.20
CA ILE A 31 -4.36 21.65 11.61
C ILE A 31 -5.26 22.24 12.70
N PRO A 32 -5.94 23.36 12.46
CA PRO A 32 -6.84 23.92 13.44
C PRO A 32 -8.01 22.96 13.69
N VAL A 33 -8.47 22.86 14.95
CA VAL A 33 -9.43 21.83 15.39
C VAL A 33 -10.74 21.81 14.60
N ASN A 34 -11.15 22.93 14.01
CA ASN A 34 -12.33 23.04 13.17
C ASN A 34 -12.17 22.36 11.79
N GLU A 35 -10.95 22.13 11.30
CA GLU A 35 -10.68 21.56 9.98
C GLU A 35 -10.22 20.08 10.04
N VAL A 36 -10.02 19.56 11.25
CA VAL A 36 -9.55 18.18 11.47
C VAL A 36 -10.50 17.17 10.83
N PHE A 37 -11.81 17.35 10.99
CA PHE A 37 -12.81 16.44 10.42
C PHE A 37 -12.75 16.41 8.88
N GLY A 38 -12.70 17.59 8.25
CA GLY A 38 -12.59 17.71 6.79
C GLY A 38 -11.31 17.09 6.25
N THR A 39 -10.18 17.29 6.94
CA THR A 39 -8.89 16.70 6.53
C THR A 39 -8.89 15.19 6.67
N LEU A 40 -9.44 14.67 7.77
CA LEU A 40 -9.57 13.24 7.98
C LEU A 40 -10.34 12.61 6.81
N TRP A 41 -11.54 13.13 6.52
CA TRP A 41 -12.46 12.53 5.55
C TRP A 41 -12.04 12.73 4.09
N ASN A 42 -11.48 13.88 3.73
CA ASN A 42 -11.13 14.19 2.32
C ASN A 42 -9.71 13.79 1.93
N VAL A 43 -8.79 13.64 2.90
CA VAL A 43 -7.37 13.39 2.61
C VAL A 43 -6.90 12.08 3.21
N ARG A 44 -7.10 11.87 4.51
CA ARG A 44 -6.48 10.75 5.23
C ARG A 44 -7.17 9.42 4.97
N PHE A 45 -8.49 9.35 5.16
CA PHE A 45 -9.27 8.15 4.90
C PHE A 45 -9.17 7.65 3.46
N PRO A 46 -9.33 8.48 2.42
CA PRO A 46 -9.19 8.01 1.04
C PRO A 46 -7.78 7.49 0.75
N ARG A 47 -6.74 8.13 1.29
CA ARG A 47 -5.34 7.66 1.14
C ARG A 47 -5.12 6.31 1.83
N VAL A 48 -5.63 6.13 3.05
CA VAL A 48 -5.54 4.85 3.79
C VAL A 48 -6.29 3.76 3.02
N ALA A 49 -7.52 4.02 2.59
CA ALA A 49 -8.30 3.08 1.80
C ALA A 49 -7.57 2.66 0.51
N LEU A 50 -7.01 3.63 -0.22
CA LEU A 50 -6.24 3.35 -1.43
C LEU A 50 -4.99 2.52 -1.14
N SER A 51 -4.27 2.78 -0.04
CA SER A 51 -3.11 1.97 0.34
C SER A 51 -3.47 0.51 0.64
N PHE A 52 -4.63 0.26 1.27
CA PHE A 52 -5.12 -1.11 1.49
C PHE A 52 -5.44 -1.81 0.18
N VAL A 53 -6.16 -1.12 -0.72
CA VAL A 53 -6.52 -1.68 -2.04
C VAL A 53 -5.27 -1.97 -2.86
N VAL A 54 -4.35 -1.01 -2.99
CA VAL A 54 -3.10 -1.17 -3.74
C VAL A 54 -2.25 -2.29 -3.14
N GLY A 55 -2.08 -2.33 -1.82
CA GLY A 55 -1.33 -3.41 -1.15
C GLY A 55 -1.94 -4.79 -1.39
N ALA A 56 -3.27 -4.91 -1.32
CA ALA A 56 -3.97 -6.17 -1.60
C ALA A 56 -3.78 -6.62 -3.06
N VAL A 57 -3.93 -5.71 -4.02
CA VAL A 57 -3.74 -6.03 -5.46
C VAL A 57 -2.29 -6.42 -5.74
N LEU A 58 -1.31 -5.72 -5.18
CA LEU A 58 0.11 -6.07 -5.34
C LEU A 58 0.44 -7.41 -4.70
N GLY A 59 -0.11 -7.72 -3.53
CA GLY A 59 0.04 -9.03 -2.89
C GLY A 59 -0.54 -10.17 -3.72
N VAL A 60 -1.73 -9.99 -4.28
CA VAL A 60 -2.36 -10.96 -5.20
C VAL A 60 -1.54 -11.11 -6.48
N ALA A 61 -1.11 -10.01 -7.10
CA ALA A 61 -0.28 -10.04 -8.30
C ALA A 61 1.04 -10.80 -8.06
N GLY A 62 1.69 -10.57 -6.91
CA GLY A 62 2.86 -11.33 -6.47
C GLY A 62 2.58 -12.83 -6.35
N ALA A 63 1.51 -13.21 -5.66
CA ALA A 63 1.14 -14.62 -5.48
C ALA A 63 0.82 -15.31 -6.82
N VAL A 64 0.11 -14.63 -7.73
CA VAL A 64 -0.19 -15.13 -9.07
C VAL A 64 1.09 -15.31 -9.89
N MET A 65 1.99 -14.33 -9.88
CA MET A 65 3.27 -14.41 -10.57
C MET A 65 4.14 -15.54 -10.05
N GLN A 66 4.25 -15.68 -8.73
CA GLN A 66 4.97 -16.80 -8.12
C GLN A 66 4.38 -18.16 -8.53
N GLY A 67 3.04 -18.24 -8.66
CA GLY A 67 2.34 -19.43 -9.15
C GLY A 67 2.58 -19.75 -10.63
N ILE A 68 2.52 -18.76 -11.52
CA ILE A 68 2.73 -18.93 -12.96
C ILE A 68 4.15 -19.38 -13.29
N PHE A 69 5.15 -18.76 -12.65
CA PHE A 69 6.56 -19.04 -12.92
C PHE A 69 7.10 -20.22 -12.12
N GLY A 70 6.35 -20.72 -11.13
CA GLY A 70 6.84 -21.73 -10.18
C GLY A 70 8.09 -21.26 -9.42
N ASN A 71 8.31 -19.96 -9.34
CA ASN A 71 9.49 -19.35 -8.73
C ASN A 71 9.05 -18.44 -7.57
N PRO A 72 9.39 -18.77 -6.32
CA PRO A 72 9.00 -17.98 -5.15
C PRO A 72 9.62 -16.57 -5.13
N LEU A 73 10.60 -16.28 -5.99
CA LEU A 73 11.22 -14.97 -6.14
C LEU A 73 10.63 -14.13 -7.29
N ALA A 74 9.64 -14.64 -8.02
CA ALA A 74 9.00 -13.89 -9.10
C ALA A 74 8.17 -12.73 -8.54
N GLU A 75 8.29 -11.55 -9.15
CA GLU A 75 7.48 -10.39 -8.84
C GLU A 75 6.84 -9.80 -10.12
N PRO A 76 5.67 -9.14 -10.02
CA PRO A 76 4.97 -8.60 -11.17
C PRO A 76 5.75 -7.54 -11.95
N GLY A 77 6.71 -6.86 -11.32
CA GLY A 77 7.55 -5.86 -11.99
C GLY A 77 8.40 -6.40 -13.15
N VAL A 78 8.76 -7.69 -13.12
CA VAL A 78 9.63 -8.33 -14.13
C VAL A 78 8.99 -8.40 -15.52
N VAL A 79 7.65 -8.39 -15.59
CA VAL A 79 6.90 -8.43 -16.86
C VAL A 79 6.89 -7.07 -17.59
N GLY A 80 7.44 -6.02 -16.96
CA GLY A 80 7.54 -4.68 -17.56
C GLY A 80 6.30 -3.79 -17.33
N VAL A 81 5.36 -4.21 -16.47
CA VAL A 81 4.15 -3.42 -16.17
C VAL A 81 4.46 -2.07 -15.52
N SER A 82 5.46 -2.01 -14.63
CA SER A 82 5.87 -0.78 -13.93
C SER A 82 6.48 0.28 -14.86
N PRO A 83 7.49 -0.03 -15.71
CA PRO A 83 8.01 0.95 -16.67
C PRO A 83 6.96 1.35 -17.71
N ALA A 84 6.06 0.45 -18.14
CA ALA A 84 4.96 0.79 -19.04
C ALA A 84 3.99 1.80 -18.41
N ALA A 85 3.60 1.60 -17.14
CA ALA A 85 2.78 2.55 -16.40
C ALA A 85 3.45 3.92 -16.25
N ALA A 86 4.76 3.95 -15.99
CA ALA A 86 5.52 5.20 -15.89
C ALA A 86 5.55 5.98 -17.23
N VAL A 87 5.79 5.29 -18.35
CA VAL A 87 5.74 5.91 -19.69
C VAL A 87 4.33 6.42 -20.02
N GLY A 88 3.29 5.64 -19.71
CA GLY A 88 1.90 6.07 -19.92
C GLY A 88 1.55 7.32 -19.11
N ALA A 89 1.96 7.37 -17.84
CA ALA A 89 1.78 8.55 -17.00
C ALA A 89 2.53 9.77 -17.56
N ALA A 90 3.79 9.61 -17.99
CA ALA A 90 4.57 10.68 -18.60
C ALA A 90 3.91 11.19 -19.90
N ALA A 91 3.40 10.29 -20.74
CA ALA A 91 2.70 10.66 -21.97
C ALA A 91 1.42 11.47 -21.69
N CYS A 92 0.62 11.08 -20.70
CA CYS A 92 -0.59 11.83 -20.31
C CYS A 92 -0.30 13.20 -19.66
N VAL A 93 0.86 13.37 -19.04
CA VAL A 93 1.25 14.64 -18.41
C VAL A 93 1.92 15.60 -19.41
N LEU A 94 2.67 15.05 -20.38
CA LEU A 94 3.40 15.82 -21.38
C LEU A 94 2.59 16.12 -22.65
N GLY A 95 1.57 15.31 -22.94
CA GLY A 95 0.61 15.56 -24.02
C GLY A 95 -0.50 16.50 -23.59
#